data_AF-A0A4Q3Z699-F1
#
_entry.id   AF-A0A4Q3Z699-F1
#
_cell.length_a   1.000
_cell.length_b   1.000
_cell.length_c   1.000
_cell.angle_alpha   90.00
_cell.angle_beta   90.00
_cell.angle_gamma   90.00
#
_symmetry.space_group_name_H-M   'P 1'
#
loop_
_entity.id
_entity.type
_entity.pdbx_description
1 polymer ?
#
loop_
_entity_poly.entity_id
_entity_poly.type
_entity_poly.pdbx_seq_one_letter_code
_entity_poly.pdbx_strand_id
1 'polypeptide(L)'
;MSKLKSFIAAGVAVGMAMFILAMPGKAGEVDFANPAFAQTGAQTSIPIGASVFCKSHRSDCAPNRTVIEVMPLDEQRWAQLVDTNNLINTAVVPVTDIDYYRADEVWA
;
A
#
# COMPACT_ATOMS: atom_id res chain seq x y z
N MET A 1 51.17 -29.98 -14.94
CA MET A 1 50.53 -28.79 -15.55
C MET A 1 49.00 -28.80 -15.43
N SER A 2 48.29 -29.89 -15.72
CA SER A 2 46.81 -29.95 -15.64
C SER A 2 46.24 -29.72 -14.22
N LYS A 3 46.83 -30.34 -13.19
CA LYS A 3 46.37 -30.18 -11.80
C LYS A 3 46.52 -28.74 -11.28
N LEU A 4 47.62 -28.06 -11.62
CA LEU A 4 47.86 -26.66 -11.22
C LEU A 4 46.85 -25.69 -11.85
N LYS A 5 46.47 -25.90 -13.12
CA LYS A 5 45.41 -25.12 -13.78
C LYS A 5 44.04 -25.35 -13.13
N SER A 6 43.76 -26.58 -12.69
CA SER A 6 42.52 -26.93 -12.00
C SER A 6 42.43 -26.32 -10.59
N PHE A 7 43.55 -26.27 -9.84
CA PHE A 7 43.62 -25.57 -8.56
C PHE A 7 43.47 -24.05 -8.69
N ILE A 8 44.07 -23.44 -9.72
CA ILE A 8 43.91 -22.01 -10.00
C ILE A 8 42.46 -21.70 -10.39
N ALA A 9 41.84 -22.51 -11.25
CA ALA A 9 40.44 -22.34 -11.65
C ALA A 9 39.48 -22.48 -10.46
N ALA A 10 39.72 -23.43 -9.55
CA ALA A 10 38.94 -23.60 -8.33
C ALA A 10 39.11 -22.41 -7.37
N GLY A 11 40.34 -21.91 -7.20
CA GLY A 11 40.61 -20.72 -6.38
C GLY A 11 39.93 -19.45 -6.91
N VAL A 12 39.91 -19.26 -8.23
CA VAL A 12 39.20 -18.14 -8.88
C VAL A 12 37.69 -18.26 -8.71
N ALA A 13 37.12 -19.45 -8.91
CA ALA A 13 35.68 -19.67 -8.76
C ALA A 13 35.20 -19.44 -7.32
N VAL A 14 35.97 -19.90 -6.33
CA VAL A 14 35.67 -19.69 -4.91
C VAL A 14 35.83 -18.22 -4.51
N GLY A 15 36.88 -17.55 -4.99
CA GLY A 15 37.07 -16.11 -4.76
C GLY A 15 35.96 -15.25 -5.36
N MET A 16 35.48 -15.61 -6.56
CA MET A 16 34.38 -14.90 -7.22
C MET A 16 33.04 -15.11 -6.51
N ALA A 17 32.76 -16.32 -6.03
CA ALA A 17 31.55 -16.62 -5.26
C ALA A 17 31.51 -15.87 -3.91
N MET A 18 32.64 -15.76 -3.21
CA MET A 18 32.72 -14.97 -1.97
C MET A 18 32.55 -13.46 -2.22
N PHE A 19 33.04 -12.95 -3.35
CA PHE A 19 32.87 -11.53 -3.70
C PHE A 19 31.40 -11.18 -4.01
N ILE A 20 30.65 -12.10 -4.63
CA ILE A 20 29.21 -11.91 -4.91
C ILE A 20 28.38 -11.92 -3.62
N LEU A 21 28.73 -12.77 -2.65
CA LEU A 21 28.03 -12.88 -1.37
C LEU A 21 28.35 -11.72 -0.39
N ALA A 22 29.45 -10.99 -0.61
CA ALA A 22 29.85 -9.86 0.23
C ALA A 22 29.22 -8.52 -0.19
N MET A 23 28.43 -8.48 -1.27
CA MET A 23 27.73 -7.27 -1.68
C MET A 23 26.57 -7.00 -0.72
N PRO A 24 26.57 -5.88 0.03
CA PRO A 24 25.39 -5.50 0.79
C PRO A 24 24.25 -5.25 -0.20
N GLY A 25 23.23 -6.08 -0.15
CA GLY A 25 21.97 -5.82 -0.84
C GLY A 25 21.41 -4.52 -0.28
N LYS A 26 21.51 -3.42 -1.03
CA LYS A 26 20.76 -2.22 -0.71
C LYS A 26 19.30 -2.54 -0.97
N ALA A 27 18.55 -2.85 0.09
CA ALA A 27 17.11 -2.64 0.07
C ALA A 27 16.92 -1.17 -0.31
N GLY A 28 16.36 -0.91 -1.49
CA GLY A 28 16.22 0.44 -2.02
C GLY A 28 15.44 1.31 -1.04
N GLU A 29 16.01 2.45 -0.67
CA GLU A 29 15.24 3.52 -0.02
C GLU A 29 14.11 3.91 -0.97
N VAL A 30 12.88 4.00 -0.44
CA VAL A 30 11.73 4.44 -1.24
C VAL A 30 11.91 5.94 -1.49
N ASP A 31 12.23 6.30 -2.73
CA ASP A 31 12.32 7.69 -3.17
C ASP A 31 10.93 8.29 -3.37
N PHE A 32 10.39 8.92 -2.34
CA PHE A 32 9.11 9.62 -2.41
C PHE A 32 9.15 10.89 -3.29
N ALA A 33 10.33 11.33 -3.76
CA ALA A 33 10.45 12.42 -4.73
C ALA A 33 10.31 11.94 -6.18
N ASN A 34 10.24 10.62 -6.43
CA ASN A 34 9.97 10.07 -7.74
C ASN A 34 8.59 10.56 -8.24
N PRO A 35 8.47 11.07 -9.49
CA PRO A 35 7.20 11.55 -10.05
C PRO A 35 6.11 10.47 -10.16
N ALA A 36 6.44 9.19 -10.00
CA ALA A 36 5.47 8.10 -9.86
C ALA A 36 4.66 8.17 -8.55
N PHE A 37 5.15 8.87 -7.53
CA PHE A 37 4.42 9.13 -6.28
C PHE A 37 3.77 10.51 -6.31
N ALA A 38 2.55 10.59 -5.76
CA ALA A 38 1.88 11.86 -5.54
C ALA A 38 2.69 12.71 -4.54
N GLN A 39 3.10 13.91 -4.95
CA GLN A 39 3.82 14.84 -4.09
C GLN A 39 2.91 15.34 -2.97
N THR A 40 3.38 15.27 -1.72
CA THR A 40 2.62 15.78 -0.58
C THR A 40 2.74 17.30 -0.50
N GLY A 41 1.60 18.00 -0.48
CA GLY A 41 1.54 19.45 -0.32
C GLY A 41 1.43 19.91 1.13
N ALA A 42 1.05 21.18 1.31
CA ALA A 42 0.71 21.73 2.63
C ALA A 42 -0.50 20.99 3.24
N GLN A 43 -0.67 21.16 4.56
CA GLN A 43 -1.81 20.61 5.27
C GLN A 43 -3.13 21.10 4.66
N THR A 44 -4.00 20.16 4.29
CA THR A 44 -5.33 20.46 3.77
C THR A 44 -6.34 20.60 4.91
N SER A 45 -7.42 21.33 4.67
CA SER A 45 -8.59 21.28 5.56
C SER A 45 -9.24 19.89 5.51
N ILE A 46 -9.96 19.53 6.59
CA ILE A 46 -10.82 18.34 6.60
C ILE A 46 -11.93 18.47 5.53
N PRO A 47 -12.32 17.38 4.83
CA PRO A 47 -13.49 17.39 3.94
C PRO A 47 -14.78 17.79 4.67
N ILE A 48 -15.70 18.44 3.96
CA ILE A 48 -16.95 18.92 4.56
C ILE A 48 -17.79 17.75 5.08
N GLY A 49 -17.95 16.65 4.31
CA GLY A 49 -18.64 15.43 4.73
C GLY A 49 -18.07 14.83 6.02
N ALA A 50 -16.75 14.65 6.10
CA ALA A 50 -16.10 14.17 7.33
C ALA A 50 -16.38 15.12 8.53
N SER A 51 -16.32 16.43 8.31
CA SER A 51 -16.60 17.40 9.37
C SER A 51 -18.05 17.36 9.86
N VAL A 52 -19.02 17.12 8.94
CA VAL A 52 -20.45 17.00 9.25
C VAL A 52 -20.72 15.68 9.96
N PHE A 53 -20.20 14.58 9.44
CA PHE A 53 -20.30 13.25 10.03
C PHE A 53 -19.78 13.24 11.47
N CYS A 54 -18.59 13.77 11.71
CA CYS A 54 -17.99 13.78 13.05
C CYS A 54 -18.75 14.67 14.03
N LYS A 55 -19.53 15.67 13.58
CA LYS A 55 -20.36 16.48 14.49
C LYS A 55 -21.46 15.63 15.13
N SER A 56 -22.07 14.71 14.39
CA SER A 56 -23.12 13.80 14.88
C SER A 56 -22.58 12.46 15.41
N HIS A 57 -21.43 11.98 14.91
CA HIS A 57 -20.83 10.68 15.24
C HIS A 57 -19.49 10.82 15.95
N ARG A 58 -19.49 11.51 17.10
CA ARG A 58 -18.24 11.88 17.81
C ARG A 58 -17.41 10.66 18.26
N SER A 59 -18.06 9.53 18.57
CA SER A 59 -17.39 8.28 18.96
C SER A 59 -16.53 7.71 17.84
N ASP A 60 -16.99 7.84 16.60
CA ASP A 60 -16.41 7.19 15.44
C ASP A 60 -15.22 7.99 14.88
N CYS A 61 -15.12 9.26 15.28
CA CYS A 61 -14.02 10.15 14.95
C CYS A 61 -13.00 10.33 16.09
N ALA A 62 -13.04 9.49 17.12
CA ALA A 62 -12.03 9.47 18.16
C ALA A 62 -10.68 8.95 17.60
N PRO A 63 -9.53 9.38 18.16
CA PRO A 63 -8.25 8.84 17.75
C PRO A 63 -8.21 7.32 17.90
N ASN A 64 -7.99 6.60 16.79
CA ASN A 64 -7.77 5.16 16.86
C ASN A 64 -6.37 4.89 17.42
N ARG A 65 -6.30 4.32 18.63
CA ARG A 65 -5.04 4.01 19.31
C ARG A 65 -4.50 2.63 18.95
N THR A 66 -5.27 1.83 18.22
CA THR A 66 -4.89 0.50 17.76
C THR A 66 -4.30 0.63 16.36
N VAL A 67 -2.99 0.49 16.26
CA VAL A 67 -2.32 0.36 14.97
C VAL A 67 -2.67 -1.02 14.42
N ILE A 68 -3.33 -1.05 13.26
CA ILE A 68 -3.60 -2.29 12.54
C ILE A 68 -2.37 -2.59 11.68
N GLU A 69 -1.85 -3.82 11.77
CA GLU A 69 -0.75 -4.26 10.92
C GLU A 69 -1.15 -4.28 9.44
N VAL A 70 -0.18 -4.13 8.55
CA VAL A 70 -0.40 -4.22 7.11
C VAL A 70 -1.04 -5.58 6.79
N MET A 71 -2.19 -5.55 6.14
CA MET A 71 -2.90 -6.75 5.71
C MET A 71 -2.36 -7.21 4.35
N PRO A 72 -1.70 -8.38 4.25
CA PRO A 72 -1.22 -8.88 2.97
C PRO A 72 -2.39 -9.13 2.02
N LEU A 73 -2.23 -8.78 0.75
CA LEU A 73 -3.22 -9.06 -0.29
C LEU A 73 -2.82 -10.36 -1.00
N ASP A 74 -3.14 -11.49 -0.37
CA ASP A 74 -3.03 -12.81 -0.99
C ASP A 74 -4.16 -13.07 -1.99
N GLU A 75 -4.08 -14.19 -2.71
CA GLU A 75 -5.06 -14.54 -3.76
C GLU A 75 -6.48 -14.68 -3.21
N GLN A 76 -6.64 -15.20 -1.98
CA GLN A 76 -7.95 -15.36 -1.35
C GLN A 76 -8.57 -13.99 -1.01
N ARG A 77 -7.79 -13.08 -0.42
CA ARG A 77 -8.26 -11.73 -0.09
C ARG A 77 -8.49 -10.88 -1.35
N TRP A 78 -7.69 -11.09 -2.38
CA TRP A 78 -7.93 -10.48 -3.68
C TRP A 78 -9.27 -10.91 -4.27
N ALA A 79 -9.56 -12.21 -4.27
CA ALA A 79 -10.86 -12.73 -4.70
C ALA A 79 -12.01 -12.13 -3.87
N GLN A 80 -11.87 -12.09 -2.54
CA GLN A 80 -12.87 -11.47 -1.66
C GLN A 80 -13.11 -9.99 -1.98
N LEU A 81 -12.05 -9.23 -2.25
CA LEU A 81 -12.15 -7.81 -2.61
C LEU A 81 -12.92 -7.63 -3.91
N VAL A 82 -12.59 -8.41 -4.94
CA VAL A 82 -13.27 -8.37 -6.25
C VAL A 82 -14.73 -8.77 -6.13
N ASP A 83 -15.03 -9.84 -5.40
CA ASP A 83 -16.40 -10.33 -5.19
C ASP A 83 -17.26 -9.31 -4.43
N THR A 84 -16.71 -8.70 -3.38
CA THR A 84 -17.40 -7.65 -2.61
C THR A 84 -17.69 -6.44 -3.49
N ASN A 85 -16.71 -5.97 -4.26
CA ASN A 85 -16.89 -4.85 -5.17
C ASN A 85 -17.96 -5.14 -6.23
N ASN A 86 -17.94 -6.33 -6.83
CA ASN A 86 -18.93 -6.72 -7.84
C ASN A 86 -20.34 -6.84 -7.24
N LEU A 87 -20.46 -7.38 -6.02
CA LEU A 87 -21.73 -7.45 -5.31
C LEU A 87 -22.31 -6.04 -5.08
N ILE A 88 -21.53 -5.10 -4.54
CA ILE A 88 -22.02 -3.74 -4.28
C ILE A 88 -22.39 -3.02 -5.58
N ASN A 89 -21.55 -3.10 -6.61
CA ASN A 89 -21.79 -2.46 -7.90
C ASN A 89 -23.03 -2.99 -8.62
N THR A 90 -23.47 -4.22 -8.32
CA THR A 90 -24.67 -4.83 -8.92
C THR A 90 -25.91 -4.69 -8.04
N ALA A 91 -25.74 -4.62 -6.72
CA ALA A 91 -26.83 -4.56 -5.76
C ALA A 91 -27.30 -3.12 -5.44
N VAL A 92 -26.42 -2.12 -5.56
CA VAL A 92 -26.72 -0.73 -5.18
C VAL A 92 -26.95 0.12 -6.43
N VAL A 93 -28.12 0.76 -6.49
CA VAL A 93 -28.42 1.74 -7.53
C VAL A 93 -27.76 3.08 -7.15
N PRO A 94 -26.88 3.64 -7.98
CA PRO A 94 -26.24 4.91 -7.68
C PRO A 94 -27.25 6.06 -7.72
N VAL A 95 -27.21 6.91 -6.70
CA VAL A 95 -28.02 8.13 -6.56
C VAL A 95 -27.16 9.21 -5.91
N THR A 96 -27.40 10.48 -6.25
CA THR A 96 -26.67 11.59 -5.65
C THR A 96 -27.20 11.91 -4.25
N ASP A 97 -26.34 12.44 -3.37
CA ASP A 97 -26.75 12.83 -2.01
C ASP A 97 -27.83 13.91 -2.02
N ILE A 98 -27.81 14.82 -2.99
CA ILE A 98 -28.84 15.86 -3.11
C ILE A 98 -30.20 15.28 -3.50
N ASP A 99 -30.22 14.22 -4.31
CA ASP A 99 -31.46 13.56 -4.72
C ASP A 99 -32.03 12.69 -3.60
N TYR A 100 -31.17 11.95 -2.88
CA TYR A 100 -31.59 11.00 -1.85
C TYR A 100 -31.71 11.62 -0.45
N TYR A 101 -30.69 12.35 0.00
CA TYR A 101 -30.62 12.94 1.34
C TYR A 101 -31.00 14.42 1.42
N ARG A 102 -31.16 15.11 0.28
CA ARG A 102 -31.40 16.56 0.22
C ARG A 102 -30.27 17.40 0.85
N ALA A 103 -29.04 16.93 0.75
CA ALA A 103 -27.85 17.61 1.24
C ALA A 103 -26.67 17.43 0.26
N ASP A 104 -25.70 18.33 0.31
CA ASP A 104 -24.56 18.32 -0.63
C ASP A 104 -23.61 17.12 -0.42
N GLU A 105 -23.43 16.67 0.83
CA GLU A 105 -22.58 15.52 1.16
C GLU A 105 -23.10 14.85 2.44
N VAL A 106 -23.36 13.54 2.39
CA VAL A 106 -23.79 12.73 3.54
C VAL A 106 -22.99 11.43 3.56
N TRP A 107 -22.29 11.17 4.66
CA TRP A 107 -21.62 9.90 4.91
C TRP A 107 -22.54 9.04 5.77
N ALA A 108 -22.99 7.91 5.22
CA ALA A 108 -24.00 7.00 5.79
C ALA A 108 -23.39 5.71 6.33
#